data_AF-A0AAD8A6B3-F1
#
_entry.id   AF-A0AAD8A6B3-F1
#
_cell.length_a   1.000
_cell.length_b   1.000
_cell.length_c   1.000
_cell.angle_alpha   90.00
_cell.angle_beta   90.00
_cell.angle_gamma   90.00
#
_symmetry.space_group_name_H-M   'P 1'
#
loop_
_entity.id
_entity.type
_entity.pdbx_description
1 polymer ?
#
loop_
_entity_poly.entity_id
_entity_poly.type
_entity_poly.pdbx_seq_one_letter_code
_entity_poly.pdbx_strand_id
1 'polypeptide(L)'
;KVEFKLLSVRTLYSLLVQSIMVTITFLTMQERIYKIANVTMEFGDLVLEVGCSVCISFAFLVPITHLPESPKKAHFFSNWIHLQNKFERVTGKQLVINLQKVALRRLLVSFVIGLIYTGLLFALQIGYKWWQGIVFFYNGFMSFLMADFWVLTTKALIIVQENLEASLTQVLIKALIY
;
A
#
# COMPACT_ATOMS: atom_id res chain seq x y z
N LYS A 1 8.75 -8.94 -20.19
CA LYS A 1 7.67 -7.91 -20.11
C LYS A 1 6.50 -8.53 -19.36
N VAL A 2 6.06 -7.97 -18.23
CA VAL A 2 4.81 -8.38 -17.59
C VAL A 2 3.69 -7.67 -18.36
N GLU A 3 3.02 -8.37 -19.25
CA GLU A 3 1.91 -7.80 -20.01
C GLU A 3 0.74 -7.52 -19.07
N PHE A 4 0.36 -6.25 -18.95
CA PHE A 4 -0.84 -5.85 -18.25
C PHE A 4 -2.06 -6.37 -19.03
N LYS A 5 -2.52 -7.58 -18.69
CA LYS A 5 -3.77 -8.11 -19.23
C LYS A 5 -4.93 -7.43 -18.52
N LEU A 6 -5.42 -6.35 -19.11
CA LEU A 6 -6.58 -5.58 -18.66
C LEU A 6 -7.81 -6.49 -18.43
N LEU A 7 -7.90 -7.58 -19.21
CA LEU A 7 -8.96 -8.59 -19.17
C LEU A 7 -8.65 -9.82 -18.28
N SER A 8 -7.60 -9.80 -17.46
CA SER A 8 -7.39 -10.87 -16.48
C SER A 8 -8.52 -10.83 -15.43
N VAL A 9 -9.01 -12.01 -15.02
CA VAL A 9 -10.02 -12.15 -13.95
C VAL A 9 -9.64 -11.38 -12.69
N ARG A 10 -8.34 -11.30 -12.36
CA ARG A 10 -7.83 -10.55 -11.21
C ARG A 10 -7.94 -9.04 -11.39
N THR A 11 -7.66 -8.55 -12.59
CA THR A 11 -7.79 -7.12 -12.94
C THR A 11 -9.26 -6.71 -12.95
N LEU A 12 -10.13 -7.55 -13.51
CA LEU A 12 -11.59 -7.33 -13.54
C LEU A 12 -12.18 -7.31 -12.13
N TYR A 13 -11.79 -8.26 -11.27
CA TYR A 13 -12.20 -8.26 -9.86
C TYR A 13 -11.74 -6.99 -9.14
N SER A 14 -10.47 -6.59 -9.34
CA SER A 14 -9.94 -5.38 -8.71
C SER A 14 -10.65 -4.11 -9.20
N LEU A 15 -10.97 -4.02 -10.49
CA LEU A 15 -11.73 -2.92 -11.08
C LEU A 15 -13.14 -2.85 -10.51
N LEU A 16 -13.82 -3.99 -10.35
CA LEU A 16 -15.15 -4.06 -9.79
C LEU A 16 -15.17 -3.61 -8.32
N VAL A 17 -14.27 -4.15 -7.49
CA VAL A 17 -14.15 -3.75 -6.08
C VAL A 17 -13.84 -2.25 -5.98
N GLN A 18 -12.92 -1.74 -6.79
CA GLN A 18 -12.59 -0.31 -6.79
C GLN A 18 -13.74 0.56 -7.26
N SER A 19 -14.48 0.18 -8.29
CA SER A 19 -15.66 0.91 -8.76
C SER A 19 -16.72 1.00 -7.66
N ILE A 20 -16.93 -0.07 -6.90
CA ILE A 20 -17.83 -0.09 -5.74
C ILE A 20 -17.31 0.88 -4.67
N MET A 21 -16.03 0.80 -4.30
CA MET A 21 -15.45 1.68 -3.27
C MET A 21 -15.48 3.16 -3.66
N VAL A 22 -15.24 3.47 -4.94
CA VAL A 22 -15.33 4.81 -5.52
C VAL A 22 -16.76 5.35 -5.44
N THR A 23 -17.76 4.52 -5.78
CA THR A 23 -19.17 4.91 -5.71
C THR A 23 -19.59 5.19 -4.27
N ILE A 24 -19.24 4.31 -3.34
CA ILE A 24 -19.57 4.47 -1.92
C ILE A 24 -18.84 5.68 -1.33
N THR A 25 -17.60 5.95 -1.76
CA THR A 25 -16.85 7.16 -1.42
C THR A 25 -17.60 8.40 -1.86
N PHE A 26 -18.05 8.45 -3.11
CA PHE A 26 -18.78 9.59 -3.66
C PHE A 26 -20.08 9.85 -2.88
N LEU A 27 -20.86 8.81 -2.62
CA LEU A 27 -22.10 8.93 -1.82
C LEU A 27 -21.81 9.40 -0.40
N THR A 28 -20.77 8.87 0.24
CA THR A 28 -20.32 9.32 1.56
C THR A 28 -19.98 10.81 1.52
N MET A 29 -19.17 11.24 0.57
CA MET A 29 -18.78 12.63 0.42
C MET A 29 -19.96 13.56 0.20
N GLN A 30 -20.92 13.15 -0.64
CA GLN A 30 -22.13 13.93 -0.87
C GLN A 30 -22.95 14.11 0.42
N GLU A 31 -23.17 13.04 1.19
CA GLU A 31 -23.88 13.13 2.48
C GLU A 31 -23.13 14.05 3.47
N ARG A 32 -21.79 13.99 3.48
CA ARG A 32 -20.94 14.75 4.41
C ARG A 32 -20.89 16.23 4.06
N ILE A 33 -20.72 16.57 2.77
CA ILE A 33 -20.76 17.96 2.29
C ILE A 33 -22.14 18.57 2.55
N TYR A 34 -23.23 17.81 2.32
CA TYR A 34 -24.57 18.27 2.64
C TYR A 34 -24.76 18.54 4.13
N LYS A 35 -24.22 17.67 4.99
CA LYS A 35 -24.23 17.84 6.45
C LYS A 35 -23.48 19.12 6.84
N ILE A 36 -22.27 19.34 6.31
CA ILE A 36 -21.45 20.53 6.56
C ILE A 36 -22.14 21.82 6.08
N ALA A 37 -22.80 21.79 4.92
CA ALA A 37 -23.44 22.95 4.35
C ALA A 37 -24.73 23.39 5.08
N ASN A 38 -25.47 22.43 5.66
CA ASN A 38 -26.82 22.67 6.17
C ASN A 38 -26.99 22.51 7.68
N VAL A 39 -26.01 21.95 8.39
CA VAL A 39 -26.07 21.74 9.83
C VAL A 39 -25.07 22.65 10.51
N THR A 40 -25.54 23.49 11.43
CA THR A 40 -24.66 24.29 12.30
C THR A 40 -23.88 23.35 13.21
N MET A 41 -22.57 23.27 13.03
CA MET A 41 -21.67 22.43 13.83
C MET A 41 -20.74 23.29 14.67
N GLU A 42 -20.31 22.77 15.83
CA GLU A 42 -19.19 23.35 16.55
C GLU A 42 -17.90 23.25 15.73
N PHE A 43 -16.96 24.17 15.96
CA PHE A 43 -15.72 24.23 15.20
C PHE A 43 -14.91 22.93 15.27
N GLY A 44 -14.87 22.27 16.44
CA GLY A 44 -14.17 20.99 16.61
C GLY A 44 -14.73 19.89 15.72
N ASP A 45 -16.06 19.77 15.69
CA ASP A 45 -16.76 18.80 14.85
C ASP A 45 -16.59 19.11 13.35
N LEU A 46 -16.60 20.39 12.98
CA LEU A 46 -16.37 20.83 11.61
C LEU A 46 -14.97 20.45 11.13
N VAL A 47 -13.93 20.71 11.94
CA VAL A 47 -12.54 20.34 11.61
C VAL A 47 -12.42 18.83 11.43
N LEU A 48 -13.06 18.06 12.31
CA LEU A 48 -13.02 16.61 12.27
C LEU A 48 -13.77 16.06 11.04
N GLU A 49 -14.93 16.63 10.70
CA GLU A 49 -15.72 16.25 9.52
C GLU A 49 -15.00 16.58 8.20
N VAL A 50 -14.35 17.74 8.12
CA VAL A 50 -13.53 18.12 6.95
C VAL A 50 -12.30 17.24 6.85
N GLY A 51 -11.60 16.98 7.95
CA GLY A 51 -10.42 16.10 7.99
C GLY A 51 -10.74 14.69 7.52
N CYS A 52 -11.79 14.08 8.06
CA CYS A 52 -12.26 12.76 7.64
C CYS A 52 -12.66 12.75 6.16
N SER A 53 -13.35 13.79 5.68
CA SER A 53 -13.72 13.90 4.26
C SER A 53 -12.47 13.91 3.37
N VAL A 54 -11.47 14.75 3.68
CA VAL A 54 -10.20 14.78 2.93
C VAL A 54 -9.52 13.41 2.92
N CYS A 55 -9.50 12.68 4.03
CA CYS A 55 -8.93 11.33 4.07
C CYS A 55 -9.63 10.35 3.12
N ILE A 56 -10.95 10.44 2.96
CA ILE A 56 -11.70 9.54 2.06
C ILE A 56 -11.50 9.94 0.58
N SER A 57 -11.26 11.23 0.30
CA SER A 57 -11.11 11.74 -1.08
C SER A 57 -9.97 11.07 -1.87
N PHE A 58 -8.96 10.51 -1.19
CA PHE A 58 -7.86 9.81 -1.84
C PHE A 58 -8.25 8.45 -2.44
N ALA A 59 -9.45 7.90 -2.16
CA ALA A 59 -9.93 6.64 -2.75
C ALA A 59 -9.94 6.67 -4.28
N PHE A 60 -10.23 7.83 -4.89
CA PHE A 60 -10.25 7.97 -6.35
C PHE A 60 -8.86 7.83 -6.98
N LEU A 61 -7.78 8.07 -6.23
CA LEU A 61 -6.40 7.93 -6.72
C LEU A 61 -5.88 6.49 -6.64
N VAL A 62 -6.50 5.65 -5.81
CA VAL A 62 -6.13 4.23 -5.65
C VAL A 62 -6.16 3.48 -6.99
N PRO A 63 -7.21 3.53 -7.84
CA PRO A 63 -7.20 2.83 -9.13
C PRO A 63 -6.07 3.28 -10.06
N ILE A 64 -5.79 4.59 -10.08
CA ILE A 64 -4.78 5.19 -10.98
C ILE A 64 -3.36 4.77 -10.57
N THR A 65 -3.08 4.76 -9.27
CA THR A 65 -1.75 4.49 -8.74
C THR A 65 -1.52 2.98 -8.52
N HIS A 66 -2.52 2.25 -8.05
CA HIS A 66 -2.36 0.87 -7.58
C HIS A 66 -2.48 -0.18 -8.69
N LEU A 67 -3.41 -0.02 -9.64
CA LEU A 67 -3.64 -1.03 -10.68
C LEU A 67 -2.41 -1.25 -11.57
N PRO A 68 -1.73 -0.20 -12.07
CA PRO A 68 -0.56 -0.38 -12.94
C PRO A 68 0.65 -0.95 -12.18
N GLU A 69 0.75 -0.68 -10.88
CA GLU A 69 1.88 -1.09 -10.05
C GLU A 69 1.73 -2.48 -9.43
N SER A 70 0.50 -2.91 -9.14
CA SER A 70 0.22 -4.22 -8.54
C SER A 70 0.91 -5.40 -9.23
N PRO A 71 0.83 -5.57 -10.57
CA PRO A 71 1.49 -6.70 -11.23
C PRO A 71 3.02 -6.58 -11.17
N LYS A 72 3.57 -5.36 -11.18
CA LYS A 72 5.02 -5.14 -11.05
C LYS A 72 5.50 -5.53 -9.65
N LYS A 73 4.77 -5.11 -8.61
CA LYS A 73 5.04 -5.47 -7.21
C LYS A 73 4.93 -6.98 -7.03
N ALA A 74 3.84 -7.60 -7.47
CA ALA A 74 3.64 -9.05 -7.39
C ALA A 74 4.79 -9.83 -8.07
N HIS A 75 5.22 -9.39 -9.25
CA HIS A 75 6.34 -10.01 -9.96
C HIS A 75 7.69 -9.85 -9.22
N PHE A 76 7.92 -8.69 -8.61
CA PHE A 76 9.10 -8.47 -7.78
C PHE A 76 9.16 -9.44 -6.60
N PHE A 77 8.05 -9.58 -5.85
CA PHE A 77 7.96 -10.51 -4.73
C PHE A 77 8.06 -11.98 -5.16
N SER A 78 7.48 -12.36 -6.31
CA SER A 78 7.57 -13.74 -6.81
C SER A 78 8.99 -14.11 -7.23
N ASN A 79 9.72 -13.16 -7.84
CA ASN A 79 11.07 -13.39 -8.32
C ASN A 79 12.14 -13.18 -7.25
N TRP A 80 11.77 -12.72 -6.05
CA TRP A 80 12.71 -12.42 -4.98
C TRP A 80 13.62 -13.62 -4.65
N ILE A 81 13.03 -14.82 -4.53
CA ILE A 81 13.78 -16.05 -4.24
C ILE A 81 14.79 -16.35 -5.37
N HIS A 82 14.37 -16.16 -6.63
CA HIS A 82 15.27 -16.34 -7.77
C HIS A 82 16.44 -15.35 -7.73
N LEU A 83 16.18 -14.10 -7.35
CA LEU A 83 17.21 -13.07 -7.17
C LEU A 83 18.18 -13.43 -6.04
N GLN A 84 17.68 -13.92 -4.90
CA GLN A 84 18.52 -14.41 -3.79
C GLN A 84 19.42 -15.56 -4.23
N ASN A 85 18.86 -16.56 -4.92
CA ASN A 85 19.62 -17.71 -5.41
C ASN A 85 20.70 -17.30 -6.42
N LYS A 86 20.38 -16.35 -7.31
CA LYS A 86 21.35 -15.83 -8.29
C LYS A 86 22.46 -15.02 -7.61
N PHE A 87 22.11 -14.20 -6.61
CA PHE A 87 23.08 -13.46 -5.82
C PHE A 87 24.04 -14.39 -5.06
N GLU A 88 23.51 -15.43 -4.42
CA GLU A 88 24.30 -16.45 -3.72
C GLU A 88 25.24 -17.18 -4.68
N ARG A 89 24.75 -17.54 -5.87
CA ARG A 89 25.59 -18.20 -6.88
C ARG A 89 26.76 -17.34 -7.37
N VAL A 90 26.59 -16.02 -7.48
CA VAL A 90 27.62 -15.10 -7.99
C VAL A 90 28.59 -14.67 -6.90
N THR A 91 28.10 -14.42 -5.69
CA THR A 91 28.90 -13.83 -4.60
C THR A 91 29.34 -14.84 -3.53
N GLY A 92 28.73 -16.04 -3.51
CA GLY A 92 28.92 -17.04 -2.46
C GLY A 92 28.26 -16.67 -1.12
N LYS A 93 27.51 -15.56 -1.05
CA LYS A 93 26.88 -15.06 0.18
C LYS A 93 25.35 -15.09 0.06
N GLN A 94 24.68 -15.47 1.15
CA GLN A 94 23.22 -15.42 1.21
C GLN A 94 22.72 -14.02 1.49
N LEU A 95 21.74 -13.58 0.70
CA LEU A 95 21.04 -12.31 0.92
C LEU A 95 19.92 -12.57 1.95
N VAL A 96 20.20 -12.39 3.25
CA VAL A 96 19.33 -12.78 4.37
C VAL A 96 18.14 -11.81 4.53
N ILE A 97 17.25 -11.75 3.54
CA ILE A 97 15.99 -11.00 3.64
C ILE A 97 14.83 -11.89 3.25
N ASN A 98 14.03 -12.30 4.24
CA ASN A 98 12.79 -13.02 3.97
C ASN A 98 11.67 -12.04 3.64
N LEU A 99 11.68 -11.49 2.41
CA LEU A 99 10.74 -10.46 1.97
C LEU A 99 9.27 -10.86 2.13
N GLN A 100 8.95 -12.15 1.93
CA GLN A 100 7.58 -12.66 2.04
C GLN A 100 7.07 -12.61 3.48
N LYS A 101 7.87 -13.05 4.46
CA LYS A 101 7.48 -12.96 5.88
C LYS A 101 7.35 -11.51 6.34
N VAL A 102 8.25 -10.63 5.89
CA VAL A 102 8.19 -9.20 6.24
C VAL A 102 6.96 -8.54 5.62
N ALA A 103 6.65 -8.84 4.36
CA ALA A 103 5.45 -8.35 3.68
C ALA A 103 4.16 -8.82 4.37
N LEU A 104 4.09 -10.10 4.77
CA LEU A 104 2.94 -10.63 5.50
C LEU A 104 2.75 -9.93 6.85
N ARG A 105 3.84 -9.72 7.60
CA ARG A 105 3.78 -8.97 8.87
C ARG A 105 3.28 -7.54 8.66
N ARG A 106 3.75 -6.86 7.61
CA ARG A 106 3.34 -5.49 7.26
C ARG A 106 1.87 -5.41 6.86
N LEU A 107 1.38 -6.41 6.13
CA LEU A 107 -0.05 -6.54 5.80
C LEU A 107 -0.90 -6.66 7.07
N LEU A 108 -0.50 -7.48 8.03
CA LEU A 108 -1.21 -7.62 9.31
C LEU A 108 -1.19 -6.32 10.11
N VAL A 109 -0.06 -5.62 10.18
CA VAL A 109 0.05 -4.32 10.85
C VAL A 109 -0.86 -3.28 10.18
N SER A 110 -0.81 -3.17 8.85
CA SER A 110 -1.70 -2.28 8.08
C SER A 110 -3.18 -2.59 8.31
N PHE A 111 -3.54 -3.87 8.43
CA PHE A 111 -4.90 -4.31 8.73
C PHE A 111 -5.36 -3.84 10.12
N VAL A 112 -4.53 -4.06 11.15
CA VAL A 112 -4.83 -3.61 12.53
C VAL A 112 -4.94 -2.09 12.60
N ILE A 113 -4.04 -1.35 11.95
CA ILE A 113 -4.11 0.11 11.91
C ILE A 113 -5.40 0.57 11.22
N GLY A 114 -5.79 -0.07 10.11
CA GLY A 114 -7.06 0.20 9.43
C GLY A 114 -8.27 0.01 10.35
N LEU A 115 -8.28 -1.05 11.15
CA LEU A 115 -9.35 -1.31 12.14
C LEU A 115 -9.38 -0.23 13.22
N ILE A 116 -8.23 0.16 13.76
CA ILE A 116 -8.14 1.23 14.77
C ILE A 116 -8.66 2.54 14.21
N TYR A 117 -8.24 2.90 12.99
CA TYR A 117 -8.64 4.15 12.33
C TYR A 117 -10.16 4.19 12.08
N THR A 118 -10.72 3.05 11.69
CA THR A 118 -12.17 2.90 11.50
C THR A 118 -12.93 2.92 12.82
N GLY A 119 -12.37 2.33 13.88
CA GLY A 119 -12.94 2.38 15.23
C GLY A 119 -12.96 3.81 15.79
N LEU A 120 -11.89 4.58 15.58
CA LEU A 120 -11.82 5.99 15.96
C LEU A 120 -12.86 6.83 15.22
N LEU A 121 -13.12 6.55 13.94
CA LEU A 121 -14.19 7.21 13.19
C LEU A 121 -15.55 7.04 13.91
N PHE A 122 -15.92 5.82 14.28
CA PHE A 122 -17.19 5.55 14.95
C PHE A 122 -17.23 6.09 16.39
N ALA A 123 -16.09 6.15 17.07
CA ALA A 123 -16.01 6.70 18.41
C ALA A 123 -16.11 8.23 18.44
N LEU A 124 -15.57 8.91 17.41
CA LEU A 124 -15.45 10.37 17.38
C LEU A 124 -16.52 11.05 16.51
N GLN A 125 -17.15 10.35 15.56
CA GLN A 125 -18.14 10.94 14.65
C GLN A 125 -19.54 10.37 14.83
N ILE A 126 -20.44 11.25 15.27
CA ILE A 126 -21.88 10.95 15.36
C ILE A 126 -22.50 10.95 13.94
N GLY A 127 -23.23 9.89 13.63
CA GLY A 127 -23.99 9.76 12.39
C GLY A 127 -23.24 9.07 11.24
N TYR A 128 -22.12 8.37 11.50
CA TYR A 128 -21.54 7.46 10.50
C TYR A 128 -22.31 6.16 10.40
N LYS A 129 -22.67 5.79 9.16
CA LYS A 129 -23.31 4.51 8.87
C LYS A 129 -22.23 3.42 8.76
N TRP A 130 -22.57 2.19 9.13
CA TRP A 130 -21.62 1.06 9.13
C TRP A 130 -20.94 0.85 7.76
N TRP A 131 -21.65 1.07 6.65
CA TRP A 131 -21.12 0.93 5.30
C TRP A 131 -20.11 2.03 4.93
N GLN A 132 -20.19 3.21 5.54
CA GLN A 132 -19.20 4.27 5.36
C GLN A 132 -17.86 3.90 6.03
N GLY A 133 -17.94 3.14 7.14
CA GLY A 133 -16.78 2.57 7.79
C GLY A 133 -15.98 1.61 6.89
N ILE A 134 -16.65 0.90 5.97
CA ILE A 134 -15.98 -0.01 5.02
C ILE A 134 -15.04 0.77 4.09
N VAL A 135 -15.49 1.93 3.59
CA VAL A 135 -14.66 2.78 2.73
C VAL A 135 -13.52 3.40 3.52
N PHE A 136 -13.79 3.85 4.74
CA PHE A 136 -12.78 4.41 5.62
C PHE A 136 -11.67 3.39 5.92
N PHE A 137 -12.09 2.16 6.25
CA PHE A 137 -11.18 1.03 6.43
C PHE A 137 -10.37 0.76 5.16
N TYR A 138 -11.04 0.64 4.01
CA TYR A 138 -10.40 0.36 2.73
C TYR A 138 -9.35 1.41 2.38
N ASN A 139 -9.69 2.70 2.50
CA ASN A 139 -8.76 3.79 2.22
C ASN A 139 -7.56 3.81 3.16
N GLY A 140 -7.82 3.69 4.47
CA GLY A 140 -6.75 3.63 5.47
C GLY A 140 -5.83 2.44 5.20
N PHE A 141 -6.41 1.25 5.07
CA PHE A 141 -5.69 0.02 4.78
C PHE A 141 -4.83 0.14 3.52
N MET A 142 -5.40 0.59 2.39
CA MET A 142 -4.67 0.71 1.13
C MET A 142 -3.56 1.76 1.19
N SER A 143 -3.78 2.87 1.91
CA SER A 143 -2.77 3.94 2.08
C SER A 143 -1.56 3.44 2.86
N PHE A 144 -1.78 2.77 4.00
CA PHE A 144 -0.70 2.20 4.82
C PHE A 144 0.00 1.07 4.09
N LEU A 145 -0.75 0.18 3.44
CA LEU A 145 -0.21 -0.94 2.67
C LEU A 145 0.69 -0.46 1.52
N MET A 146 0.28 0.58 0.80
CA MET A 146 1.07 1.17 -0.28
C MET A 146 2.38 1.78 0.23
N ALA A 147 2.32 2.56 1.31
CA ALA A 147 3.50 3.14 1.94
C ALA A 147 4.46 2.05 2.43
N ASP A 148 3.95 1.03 3.13
CA ASP A 148 4.74 -0.10 3.61
C ASP A 148 5.41 -0.87 2.46
N PHE A 149 4.69 -1.11 1.36
CA PHE A 149 5.26 -1.78 0.19
C PHE A 149 6.33 -0.95 -0.51
N TRP A 150 6.14 0.37 -0.59
CA TRP A 150 7.14 1.28 -1.15
C TRP A 150 8.43 1.26 -0.32
N VAL A 151 8.30 1.37 1.00
CA VAL A 151 9.45 1.33 1.92
C VAL A 151 10.17 -0.02 1.84
N LEU A 152 9.42 -1.12 1.79
CA LEU A 152 10.00 -2.47 1.78
C LEU A 152 10.73 -2.76 0.47
N THR A 153 10.15 -2.40 -0.68
CA THR A 153 10.80 -2.56 -1.99
C THR A 153 12.07 -1.72 -2.09
N THR A 154 12.03 -0.46 -1.65
CA THR A 154 13.19 0.44 -1.64
C THR A 154 14.30 -0.10 -0.75
N LYS A 155 13.99 -0.52 0.48
CA LYS A 155 14.97 -1.11 1.41
C LYS A 155 15.60 -2.38 0.85
N ALA A 156 14.79 -3.24 0.22
CA ALA A 156 15.30 -4.47 -0.40
C ALA A 156 16.31 -4.15 -1.52
N LEU A 157 16.02 -3.15 -2.36
CA LEU A 157 16.93 -2.72 -3.43
C LEU A 157 18.23 -2.13 -2.89
N ILE A 158 18.15 -1.26 -1.87
CA ILE A 158 19.34 -0.66 -1.23
C ILE A 158 20.25 -1.76 -0.68
N ILE A 159 19.69 -2.73 0.07
CA ILE A 159 20.49 -3.81 0.66
C ILE A 159 21.14 -4.66 -0.44
N VAL A 160 20.43 -4.93 -1.54
CA VAL A 160 21.01 -5.65 -2.69
C VAL A 160 22.16 -4.87 -3.31
N GLN A 161 22.00 -3.56 -3.50
CA GLN A 161 23.04 -2.69 -4.04
C GLN A 161 24.29 -2.67 -3.16
N GLU A 162 24.14 -2.39 -1.86
CA GLU A 162 25.24 -2.32 -0.90
C GLU A 162 26.04 -3.63 -0.86
N ASN A 163 25.35 -4.77 -0.85
CA ASN A 163 25.99 -6.08 -0.84
C ASN A 163 26.67 -6.43 -2.17
N LEU A 164 26.16 -5.94 -3.30
CA LEU A 164 26.79 -6.08 -4.61
C LEU A 164 28.07 -5.24 -4.69
N GLU A 165 28.03 -3.97 -4.28
CA GLU A 165 29.17 -3.06 -4.27
C GLU A 165 30.30 -3.58 -3.37
N ALA A 166 29.96 -4.07 -2.16
CA ALA A 166 30.93 -4.67 -1.26
C ALA A 166 31.58 -5.92 -1.87
N SER A 167 30.79 -6.78 -2.52
CA SER A 167 31.29 -8.00 -3.17
C SER A 167 32.18 -7.69 -4.38
N LEU A 168 31.80 -6.72 -5.21
CA LEU A 168 32.59 -6.25 -6.36
C LEU A 168 33.92 -5.65 -5.94
N THR A 169 33.91 -4.81 -4.90
CA THR A 169 35.12 -4.19 -4.34
C THR A 169 36.08 -5.25 -3.82
N GLN A 170 35.58 -6.29 -3.14
CA GLN A 170 36.39 -7.42 -2.69
C GLN A 170 37.02 -8.21 -3.85
N VAL A 171 36.28 -8.41 -4.95
CA VAL A 171 36.81 -9.10 -6.15
C VAL A 171 37.87 -8.25 -6.86
N LEU A 172 37.63 -6.94 -7.04
CA LEU A 172 38.58 -6.01 -7.66
C LEU A 172 39.88 -5.91 -6.85
N ILE A 173 39.80 -5.79 -5.53
CA ILE A 173 40.99 -5.76 -4.66
C ILE A 173 41.79 -7.06 -4.80
N LYS A 174 41.12 -8.23 -4.81
CA LYS A 174 41.80 -9.51 -5.03
C LYS A 174 42.48 -9.61 -6.40
N ALA A 175 41.86 -9.04 -7.43
CA ALA A 175 42.41 -9.04 -8.79
C ALA A 175 43.56 -8.05 -9.00
N LEU A 176 43.75 -7.07 -8.11
CA LEU A 176 44.87 -6.12 -8.15
C LEU A 176 46.09 -6.57 -7.34
N ILE A 177 45.90 -7.54 -6.42
CA ILE A 177 46.96 -8.10 -5.57
C ILE A 177 47.64 -9.31 -6.25
N TYR A 178 46.99 -9.90 -7.27
CA TYR A 178 47.53 -10.95 -8.14
C TYR A 178 47.91 -10.37 -9.49
#